data_AF-A0A7S2YKZ4-F1
#
_entry.id   AF-A0A7S2YKZ4-F1
#
_cell.length_a   1.000
_cell.length_b   1.000
_cell.length_c   1.000
_cell.angle_alpha   90.00
_cell.angle_beta   90.00
_cell.angle_gamma   90.00
#
_symmetry.space_group_name_H-M   'P 1'
#
loop_
_entity.id
_entity.type
_entity.pdbx_description
1 polymer ?
#
loop_
_entity_poly.entity_id
_entity_poly.type
_entity_poly.pdbx_seq_one_letter_code
_entity_poly.pdbx_strand_id
1 'polypeptide(L)'
;MRVMSATGSVTSLVYHMSLTPRRLAPIIWSVIFTGVNSYKIYQIMTERQGTVEMTHEQELVYSKFFMVHGVTPKQFEAIYNKAEIVHVKKGQHIVEEDEKLKHVILVTQG
;
A
#
# COMPACT_ATOMS: atom_id res chain seq x y z
N MET A 1 11.16 -4.73 -14.95
CA MET A 1 10.25 -5.60 -15.73
C MET A 1 9.05 -4.87 -16.32
N ARG A 2 8.15 -4.27 -15.52
CA ARG A 2 6.88 -3.69 -16.02
C ARG A 2 7.04 -2.51 -17.01
N VAL A 3 8.04 -1.66 -16.79
CA VAL A 3 8.34 -0.53 -17.67
C VAL A 3 8.78 -1.01 -19.05
N MET A 4 9.69 -1.98 -19.13
CA MET A 4 10.13 -2.59 -20.40
C MET A 4 8.99 -3.26 -21.15
N SER A 5 8.08 -3.93 -20.43
CA SER A 5 6.90 -4.53 -21.06
C SER A 5 5.92 -3.46 -21.59
N ALA A 6 5.78 -2.33 -20.90
CA ALA A 6 4.98 -1.20 -21.41
C ALA A 6 5.62 -0.57 -22.65
N THR A 7 6.95 -0.38 -22.67
CA THR A 7 7.64 0.18 -23.84
C THR A 7 7.51 -0.76 -25.04
N GLY A 8 7.74 -2.07 -24.85
CA GLY A 8 7.61 -3.07 -25.91
C GLY A 8 6.19 -3.16 -26.50
N SER A 9 5.15 -3.07 -25.66
CA SER A 9 3.76 -3.06 -26.12
C SER A 9 3.41 -1.80 -26.92
N VAL A 10 3.94 -0.62 -26.54
CA VAL A 10 3.76 0.62 -27.29
C VAL A 10 4.46 0.56 -28.65
N THR A 11 5.70 0.05 -28.71
CA THR A 11 6.42 -0.10 -29.98
C THR A 11 5.73 -1.11 -30.91
N SER A 12 5.21 -2.21 -30.35
CA SER A 12 4.42 -3.21 -31.07
C SER A 12 3.09 -2.64 -31.60
N LEU A 13 2.41 -1.81 -30.82
CA LEU A 13 1.19 -1.12 -31.22
C LEU A 13 1.43 -0.20 -32.44
N VAL A 14 2.49 0.60 -32.40
CA VAL A 14 2.87 1.50 -33.51
C VAL A 14 3.23 0.68 -34.76
N TYR A 15 4.02 -0.38 -34.60
CA TYR A 15 4.43 -1.25 -35.70
C TYR A 15 3.23 -1.94 -36.38
N HIS A 16 2.29 -2.49 -35.60
CA HIS A 16 1.10 -3.15 -36.13
C HIS A 16 0.06 -2.19 -36.71
N MET A 17 0.05 -0.92 -36.30
CA MET A 17 -0.76 0.13 -36.95
C MET A 17 -0.20 0.56 -38.31
N SER A 18 1.13 0.50 -38.49
CA SER A 18 1.82 0.84 -39.73
C SER A 18 1.83 -0.30 -40.78
N LEU A 19 1.43 -1.51 -40.42
CA LEU A 19 1.34 -2.67 -41.31
C LEU A 19 -0.06 -2.82 -41.93
N THR A 20 -0.12 -3.01 -43.25
CA THR A 20 -1.32 -3.41 -43.99
C THR A 20 -1.16 -4.88 -44.39
N PRO A 21 -2.04 -5.82 -43.98
CA PRO A 21 -3.32 -5.61 -43.32
C PRO A 21 -3.21 -5.39 -41.80
N ARG A 22 -4.04 -4.48 -41.29
CA ARG A 22 -4.11 -4.13 -39.86
C ARG A 22 -4.53 -5.34 -39.03
N ARG A 23 -3.63 -5.86 -38.21
CA ARG A 23 -3.91 -6.96 -37.30
C ARG A 23 -4.52 -6.40 -36.01
N LEU A 24 -5.85 -6.42 -35.90
CA LEU A 24 -6.59 -5.86 -34.76
C LEU A 24 -6.35 -6.63 -33.44
N ALA A 25 -6.14 -7.94 -33.50
CA ALA A 25 -5.90 -8.78 -32.32
C ALA A 25 -4.67 -8.36 -31.48
N PRO A 26 -3.45 -8.16 -32.04
CA PRO A 26 -2.32 -7.68 -31.27
C PRO A 26 -2.48 -6.23 -30.79
N ILE A 27 -3.23 -5.40 -31.51
CA ILE A 27 -3.54 -4.01 -31.08
C ILE A 27 -4.38 -4.03 -29.79
N ILE A 28 -5.46 -4.82 -29.77
CA ILE A 28 -6.33 -4.96 -28.59
C ILE A 28 -5.52 -5.52 -27.41
N TRP A 29 -4.70 -6.55 -27.64
CA TRP A 29 -3.87 -7.15 -26.60
C TRP A 29 -2.87 -6.15 -26.01
N SER A 30 -2.20 -5.36 -26.85
CA SER A 30 -1.25 -4.33 -26.41
C SER A 30 -1.93 -3.22 -25.62
N VAL A 31 -3.15 -2.82 -25.97
CA VAL A 31 -3.95 -1.84 -25.23
C VAL A 31 -4.33 -2.36 -23.85
N ILE A 32 -4.86 -3.59 -23.76
CA ILE A 32 -5.22 -4.22 -22.48
C ILE A 32 -3.99 -4.35 -21.58
N PHE A 33 -2.89 -4.86 -22.13
CA PHE A 33 -1.66 -5.05 -21.38
C PHE A 33 -1.08 -3.73 -20.88
N THR A 34 -1.06 -2.69 -21.73
CA THR A 34 -0.60 -1.36 -21.34
C THR A 34 -1.52 -0.77 -20.26
N GLY A 35 -2.84 -0.90 -20.41
CA GLY A 35 -3.82 -0.43 -19.44
C GLY A 35 -3.63 -1.05 -18.06
N VAL A 36 -3.48 -2.38 -17.98
CA VAL A 36 -3.24 -3.07 -16.70
C VAL A 36 -1.91 -2.66 -16.06
N ASN A 37 -0.85 -2.50 -16.86
CA ASN A 37 0.45 -2.10 -16.33
C ASN A 37 0.44 -0.63 -15.87
N SER A 38 -0.18 0.27 -16.63
CA SER A 38 -0.36 1.69 -16.25
C SER A 38 -1.21 1.83 -15.00
N TYR A 39 -2.29 1.05 -14.85
CA TYR A 39 -3.10 1.04 -13.63
C TYR A 39 -2.27 0.63 -12.40
N LYS A 40 -1.45 -0.42 -12.51
CA LYS A 40 -0.54 -0.83 -11.43
C LYS A 40 0.53 0.22 -11.11
N ILE A 41 1.04 0.92 -12.12
CA ILE A 41 1.99 2.03 -11.93
C ILE A 41 1.30 3.19 -11.19
N TYR A 42 0.08 3.53 -11.60
CA TYR A 42 -0.74 4.54 -10.94
C TYR A 42 -1.05 4.17 -9.48
N GLN A 43 -1.37 2.90 -9.22
CA GLN A 43 -1.55 2.40 -7.86
C GLN A 43 -0.28 2.56 -7.02
N ILE A 44 0.89 2.18 -7.55
CA ILE A 44 2.17 2.36 -6.85
C ILE A 44 2.48 3.85 -6.63
N MET A 45 2.17 4.71 -7.60
CA MET A 45 2.37 6.16 -7.47
C MET A 45 1.44 6.77 -6.42
N THR A 46 0.18 6.35 -6.35
CA THR A 46 -0.78 6.82 -5.33
C THR A 46 -0.52 6.23 -3.95
N GLU A 47 0.11 5.05 -3.86
CA GLU A 47 0.67 4.51 -2.62
C GLU A 47 1.88 5.34 -2.15
N ARG A 48 2.74 5.78 -3.07
CA ARG A 48 3.92 6.62 -2.77
C ARG A 48 3.61 8.10 -2.53
N GLN A 49 2.58 8.65 -3.19
CA GLN A 49 2.10 10.02 -3.04
C GLN A 49 1.03 10.17 -1.95
N GLY A 50 0.62 9.07 -1.31
CA GLY A 50 -0.13 9.14 -0.06
C GLY A 50 0.80 9.65 1.03
N THR A 51 1.09 10.94 1.04
CA THR A 51 1.55 11.68 2.21
C THR A 51 0.44 11.60 3.24
N VAL A 52 0.40 10.49 3.97
CA VAL A 52 -0.27 10.46 5.26
C VAL A 52 0.54 11.41 6.12
N GLU A 53 -0.05 12.54 6.51
CA GLU A 53 0.59 13.45 7.47
C GLU A 53 0.58 12.78 8.84
N MET A 54 1.66 12.04 9.12
CA MET A 54 1.86 11.39 10.41
C MET A 54 2.51 12.38 11.37
N THR A 55 2.00 12.44 12.60
CA THR A 55 2.70 13.16 13.66
C THR A 55 4.02 12.46 14.01
N HIS A 56 4.96 13.18 14.62
CA HIS A 56 6.27 12.60 14.99
C HIS A 56 6.13 11.35 15.88
N GLU A 57 5.15 11.33 16.78
CA GLU A 57 4.85 10.18 17.64
C GLU A 57 4.33 8.98 16.83
N GLN A 58 3.44 9.23 15.86
CA GLN A 58 2.91 8.18 14.97
C GLN A 58 4.02 7.59 14.10
N GLU A 59 4.94 8.42 13.60
CA GLU A 59 6.09 7.98 12.80
C GLU A 59 7.04 7.09 13.60
N LEU A 60 7.29 7.42 14.87
CA LEU A 60 8.08 6.58 15.78
C LEU A 60 7.42 5.22 16.04
N VAL A 61 6.11 5.20 16.30
CA VAL A 61 5.37 3.94 16.52
C VAL A 61 5.35 3.10 15.24
N TYR A 62 5.10 3.72 14.10
CA TYR A 62 5.07 3.05 12.81
C TYR A 62 6.43 2.45 12.43
N SER A 63 7.49 3.24 12.51
CA SER A 63 8.86 2.80 12.18
C SER A 63 9.33 1.67 13.09
N LYS A 64 9.01 1.73 14.39
CA LYS A 64 9.47 0.75 15.37
C LYS A 64 8.70 -0.57 15.33
N PHE A 65 7.37 -0.52 15.19
CA PHE A 65 6.52 -1.70 15.37
C PHE A 65 5.88 -2.23 14.08
N PHE A 66 5.65 -1.38 13.08
CA PHE A 66 4.84 -1.76 11.90
C PHE A 66 5.66 -1.87 10.62
N MET A 67 6.72 -1.06 10.48
CA MET A 67 7.59 -1.05 9.31
C MET A 67 8.33 -2.38 9.12
N VAL A 68 8.78 -3.02 10.21
CA VAL A 68 9.46 -4.33 10.17
C VAL A 68 8.54 -5.45 9.63
N HIS A 69 7.23 -5.29 9.78
CA HIS A 69 6.23 -6.25 9.31
C HIS A 69 5.66 -5.89 7.92
N GLY A 70 6.22 -4.90 7.24
CA GLY A 70 5.81 -4.50 5.89
C GLY A 70 4.42 -3.86 5.83
N VAL A 71 3.91 -3.34 6.95
CA VAL A 71 2.65 -2.59 6.98
C VAL A 71 2.88 -1.24 6.29
N THR A 72 1.99 -0.85 5.38
CA THR A 72 2.10 0.43 4.66
C THR A 72 1.60 1.60 5.52
N PRO A 73 2.05 2.85 5.28
CA PRO A 73 1.60 4.02 6.06
C PRO A 73 0.07 4.19 6.06
N LYS A 74 -0.60 3.93 4.92
CA LYS A 74 -2.07 3.97 4.83
C LYS A 74 -2.75 2.89 5.66
N GLN A 75 -2.17 1.68 5.73
CA GLN A 75 -2.70 0.62 6.59
C GLN A 75 -2.49 0.97 8.06
N PHE A 76 -1.33 1.54 8.40
CA PHE A 76 -1.08 2.04 9.75
C PHE A 76 -2.08 3.14 10.14
N GLU A 77 -2.33 4.11 9.27
CA GLU A 77 -3.33 5.16 9.49
C GLU A 77 -4.72 4.57 9.73
N ALA A 78 -5.13 3.58 8.93
CA ALA A 78 -6.42 2.91 9.10
C ALA A 78 -6.53 2.13 10.42
N ILE A 79 -5.42 1.56 10.91
CA ILE A 79 -5.35 0.88 12.21
C ILE A 79 -5.38 1.92 13.33
N TYR A 80 -4.56 2.96 13.23
CA TYR A 80 -4.41 4.02 14.22
C TYR A 80 -5.72 4.77 14.43
N ASN A 81 -6.45 5.09 13.35
CA ASN A 81 -7.76 5.75 13.42
C ASN A 81 -8.84 4.91 14.11
N LYS A 82 -8.66 3.59 14.23
CA LYS A 82 -9.55 2.70 14.97
C LYS A 82 -9.01 2.31 16.35
N ALA A 83 -7.77 2.67 16.65
CA ALA A 83 -7.13 2.34 17.91
C ALA A 83 -7.58 3.31 19.00
N GLU A 84 -7.71 2.80 20.21
CA GLU A 84 -7.95 3.61 21.40
C GLU A 84 -6.62 3.85 22.12
N ILE A 85 -6.30 5.11 22.39
CA ILE A 85 -5.08 5.49 23.10
C ILE A 85 -5.40 5.67 24.58
N VAL A 86 -4.93 4.73 25.40
CA VAL A 86 -5.18 4.73 26.84
C VAL A 86 -3.90 5.05 27.60
N HIS A 87 -3.96 6.06 28.47
CA HIS A 87 -2.88 6.40 29.38
C HIS A 87 -3.13 5.73 30.73
N VAL A 88 -2.21 4.86 31.13
CA VAL A 88 -2.36 4.03 32.33
C VAL A 88 -1.39 4.51 33.41
N LYS A 89 -1.85 4.59 34.66
CA LYS A 89 -1.00 4.99 35.80
C LYS A 89 -0.22 3.80 36.35
N LYS A 90 0.93 4.07 36.96
CA LYS A 90 1.72 3.06 37.66
C LYS A 90 0.87 2.35 38.72
N GLY A 91 0.78 1.02 38.64
CA GLY A 91 0.00 0.18 39.56
C GLY A 91 -1.44 -0.10 39.10
N GLN A 92 -1.86 0.43 37.95
CA GLN A 92 -3.16 0.10 37.37
C GLN A 92 -3.06 -1.15 36.50
N HIS A 93 -3.99 -2.09 36.69
CA HIS A 93 -4.08 -3.31 35.90
C HIS A 93 -4.77 -3.03 34.55
N ILE A 94 -4.17 -3.49 33.46
CA ILE A 94 -4.67 -3.28 32.09
C ILE A 94 -5.56 -4.45 31.63
N VAL A 95 -5.23 -5.67 32.06
CA VAL A 95 -5.95 -6.90 31.76
C VAL A 95 -5.95 -7.75 33.03
N GLU A 96 -7.10 -8.30 33.40
CA GLU A 96 -7.21 -9.27 34.49
C GLU A 96 -6.92 -10.69 33.96
N GLU A 97 -6.27 -11.52 34.77
CA GLU A 97 -5.73 -12.84 34.37
C GLU A 97 -6.82 -13.81 33.86
N ASP A 98 -8.07 -13.63 34.31
CA ASP A 98 -9.22 -14.46 33.94
C ASP A 98 -10.14 -13.82 32.86
N GLU A 99 -9.81 -12.63 32.36
CA GLU A 99 -10.60 -11.99 31.31
C GLU A 99 -10.12 -12.40 29.90
N LYS A 100 -11.07 -12.80 29.03
CA LYS A 100 -10.74 -13.04 27.61
C LYS A 100 -10.30 -11.74 26.95
N LEU A 101 -9.05 -11.71 26.49
CA LEU A 101 -8.50 -10.63 25.67
C LEU A 101 -9.36 -10.40 24.42
N LYS A 102 -10.12 -9.30 24.41
CA LYS A 102 -10.91 -8.84 23.25
C LYS A 102 -10.09 -7.95 22.30
N HIS A 103 -8.99 -7.39 22.79
CA HIS A 103 -8.20 -6.38 22.10
C HIS A 103 -6.70 -6.72 22.12
N VAL A 104 -6.01 -6.37 21.04
CA VAL A 104 -4.54 -6.41 20.97
C VAL A 104 -4.01 -5.10 21.52
N ILE A 105 -3.13 -5.18 22.51
CA ILE A 105 -2.58 -4.01 23.21
C ILE A 105 -1.13 -3.80 22.73
N LEU A 106 -0.82 -2.57 22.31
CA LEU A 106 0.53 -2.16 21.94
C LEU A 106 1.04 -1.15 22.97
N VAL A 107 2.11 -1.49 23.68
CA VAL A 107 2.77 -0.57 24.62
C VAL A 107 3.80 0.26 23.86
N THR A 108 3.51 1.55 23.70
CA THR A 108 4.36 2.49 22.95
C THR A 108 5.37 3.21 23.84
N GLN A 109 4.98 3.52 25.09
CA GLN A 109 5.76 4.20 26.12
C GLN A 109 5.50 3.55 27.48
N GLY A 110 6.49 3.54 28.37
CA GLY A 110 6.41 2.93 29.70
C GLY A 110 7.37 3.55 30.69
#